data_AF-A0A5N9GA95-F1
#
_entry.id   AF-A0A5N9GA95-F1
#
_cell.length_a   1.000
_cell.length_b   1.000
_cell.length_c   1.000
_cell.angle_alpha   90.00
_cell.angle_beta   90.00
_cell.angle_gamma   90.00
#
_symmetry.space_group_name_H-M   'P 1'
#
loop_
_entity.id
_entity.type
_entity.pdbx_description
1 polymer ?
#
loop_
_entity_poly.entity_id
_entity_poly.type
_entity_poly.pdbx_seq_one_letter_code
_entity_poly.pdbx_strand_id
1 'polypeptide(L)'
;MSLQPAEAVLGERRAWGAARPFWVLVQSGIDQFITYRPESVLSCDAVALTADWWVEWAAEHYAQEGTLLDRNAFARELRERAWIVGFPELDAMSRIDPSEVRARWGLPSDAAVVTLLPFPQGVGKASFWPRRIFGEPRRWRQLVHTLPRGRFEYWPYIRHGWTDARVVRAIRAFCDRNSARLLVKSRLKTPIPPYTQAVADKCLYDESHYPPTVLEALAVSDLCISFYSGTVLEAAALGTPHLCITFEAEAYCGENRELLGYFKRFFNDEEGGVFQSEGVSSCLGIPEAISDFAVTKLSDFAMSADARLRYIRKYLSYDDRGGAERLLDHVERAVAVDTRLPSCRP
;
A
#
# COMPACT_ATOMS: atom_id res chain seq x y z
N MET A 1 -35.49 -12.22 4.11
CA MET A 1 -34.68 -13.45 4.29
C MET A 1 -33.48 -13.06 5.13
N SER A 2 -33.53 -13.40 6.42
CA SER A 2 -32.52 -13.03 7.42
C SER A 2 -31.32 -13.96 7.27
N LEU A 3 -30.15 -13.42 6.96
CA LEU A 3 -28.90 -14.17 6.99
C LEU A 3 -28.43 -14.24 8.45
N GLN A 4 -28.68 -15.37 9.10
CA GLN A 4 -27.96 -15.71 10.33
C GLN A 4 -26.50 -16.00 9.98
N PRO A 5 -25.54 -15.59 10.83
CA PRO A 5 -24.14 -15.92 10.63
C PRO A 5 -23.96 -17.43 10.75
N ALA A 6 -23.25 -18.03 9.79
CA ALA A 6 -22.89 -19.43 9.83
C ALA A 6 -22.02 -19.67 11.07
N GLU A 7 -22.54 -20.44 12.03
CA GLU A 7 -21.74 -20.99 13.12
C GLU A 7 -20.65 -21.86 12.51
N ALA A 8 -19.40 -21.42 12.63
CA ALA A 8 -18.26 -22.27 12.32
C ALA A 8 -18.34 -23.51 13.22
N VAL A 9 -18.54 -24.68 12.63
CA VAL A 9 -18.44 -25.96 13.31
C VAL A 9 -16.98 -26.10 13.75
N LEU A 10 -16.70 -25.68 14.98
CA LEU A 10 -15.46 -25.97 15.68
C LEU A 10 -15.42 -27.49 15.84
N GLY A 11 -14.63 -28.15 15.01
CA GLY A 11 -14.30 -29.57 15.18
C GLY A 11 -13.87 -29.85 16.61
N GLU A 12 -14.19 -31.05 17.09
CA GLU A 12 -14.01 -31.50 18.47
C GLU A 12 -12.76 -30.90 19.13
N ARG A 13 -12.99 -30.07 20.15
CA ARG A 13 -11.93 -29.51 20.99
C ARG A 13 -11.17 -30.67 21.62
N ARG A 14 -10.02 -31.04 21.04
CA ARG A 14 -8.95 -31.71 21.81
C ARG A 14 -8.78 -30.89 23.08
N ALA A 15 -8.78 -31.52 24.25
CA ALA A 15 -8.53 -30.83 25.50
C ALA A 15 -7.10 -30.27 25.45
N TRP A 16 -6.95 -28.99 25.12
CA TRP A 16 -5.71 -28.26 25.30
C TRP A 16 -5.49 -28.23 26.82
N GLY A 17 -4.37 -28.82 27.29
CA GLY A 17 -3.92 -28.61 28.66
C GLY A 17 -3.79 -27.10 28.94
N ALA A 18 -3.64 -26.71 30.20
CA ALA A 18 -3.67 -25.34 30.71
C ALA A 18 -2.59 -24.34 30.17
N ALA A 19 -2.18 -24.45 28.91
CA ALA A 19 -1.39 -23.46 28.20
C ALA A 19 -2.30 -22.30 27.77
N ARG A 20 -1.93 -21.08 28.16
CA ARG A 20 -2.61 -19.87 27.69
C ARG A 20 -2.35 -19.68 26.19
N PRO A 21 -3.30 -19.15 25.41
CA PRO A 21 -3.03 -18.81 24.01
C PRO A 21 -1.91 -17.77 23.92
N PHE A 22 -0.99 -17.96 22.96
CA PHE A 22 0.07 -17.01 22.61
C PHE A 22 -0.38 -16.17 21.40
N TRP A 23 -0.47 -14.85 21.56
CA TRP A 23 -0.99 -13.96 20.54
C TRP A 23 0.13 -13.21 19.81
N VAL A 24 0.19 -13.38 18.50
CA VAL A 24 1.12 -12.67 17.61
C VAL A 24 0.34 -11.72 16.72
N LEU A 25 0.65 -10.43 16.80
CA LEU A 25 0.20 -9.46 15.80
C LEU A 25 1.17 -9.49 14.61
N VAL A 26 0.69 -9.85 13.42
CA VAL A 26 1.50 -9.82 12.20
C VAL A 26 1.21 -8.54 11.44
N GLN A 27 2.26 -7.76 11.15
CA GLN A 27 2.16 -6.55 10.37
C GLN A 27 1.65 -6.84 8.95
N SER A 28 0.60 -6.13 8.56
CA SER A 28 0.05 -6.11 7.20
C SER A 28 0.00 -4.65 6.72
N GLY A 29 1.17 -4.13 6.32
CA GLY A 29 1.35 -2.72 5.99
C GLY A 29 1.24 -1.83 7.21
N ILE A 30 0.53 -0.71 7.08
CA ILE A 30 0.34 0.29 8.15
C ILE A 30 -0.97 0.08 8.92
N ASP A 31 -1.87 -0.74 8.39
CA ASP A 31 -3.27 -0.84 8.84
C ASP A 31 -3.38 -1.24 10.32
N GLN A 32 -2.47 -2.06 10.87
CA GLN A 32 -2.54 -2.43 12.29
C GLN A 32 -2.32 -1.25 13.24
N PHE A 33 -1.45 -0.30 12.88
CA PHE A 33 -1.15 0.84 13.76
C PHE A 33 -2.22 1.92 13.72
N ILE A 34 -2.99 1.99 12.63
CA ILE A 34 -4.13 2.92 12.52
C ILE A 34 -5.43 2.31 13.05
N THR A 35 -5.55 0.98 13.02
CA THR A 35 -6.77 0.29 13.45
C THR A 35 -6.77 0.05 14.96
N TYR A 36 -5.60 -0.26 15.52
CA TYR A 36 -5.46 -0.62 16.93
C TYR A 36 -4.85 0.51 17.74
N ARG A 37 -5.31 0.65 18.98
CA ARG A 37 -4.72 1.55 19.96
C ARG A 37 -3.38 1.00 20.49
N PRO A 38 -2.50 1.85 21.05
CA PRO A 38 -1.22 1.41 21.62
C PRO A 38 -1.36 0.22 22.58
N GLU A 39 -2.34 0.25 23.47
CA GLU A 39 -2.55 -0.80 24.46
C GLU A 39 -3.00 -2.11 23.83
N SER A 40 -3.72 -2.03 22.70
CA SER A 40 -4.14 -3.22 21.95
C SER A 40 -2.93 -3.89 21.28
N VAL A 41 -2.02 -3.10 20.70
CA VAL A 41 -0.77 -3.62 20.12
C VAL A 41 0.09 -4.27 21.20
N LEU A 42 0.24 -3.62 22.36
CA LEU A 42 1.05 -4.13 23.48
C LEU A 42 0.39 -5.28 24.26
N SER A 43 -0.91 -5.54 24.06
CA SER A 43 -1.57 -6.70 24.65
C SER A 43 -1.19 -8.03 23.99
N CYS A 44 -0.56 -7.98 22.80
CA CYS A 44 -0.01 -9.16 22.15
C CYS A 44 1.28 -9.63 22.84
N ASP A 45 1.53 -10.94 22.84
CA ASP A 45 2.76 -11.51 23.36
C ASP A 45 3.96 -11.18 22.46
N ALA A 46 3.72 -11.06 21.15
CA ALA A 46 4.70 -10.59 20.18
C ALA A 46 4.05 -9.77 19.06
N VAL A 47 4.86 -8.91 18.44
CA VAL A 47 4.46 -8.11 17.26
C VAL A 47 5.48 -8.36 16.15
N ALA A 48 5.10 -9.10 15.13
CA ALA A 48 5.92 -9.36 13.96
C ALA A 48 5.89 -8.15 13.02
N LEU A 49 7.02 -7.45 12.92
CA LEU A 49 7.19 -6.22 12.16
C LEU A 49 8.07 -6.43 10.93
N THR A 50 7.82 -5.64 9.90
CA THR A 50 8.61 -5.68 8.68
C THR A 50 9.97 -5.01 8.84
N ALA A 51 10.09 -4.01 9.71
CA ALA A 51 11.36 -3.37 10.03
C ALA A 51 11.31 -2.66 11.39
N ASP A 52 12.48 -2.45 12.01
CA ASP A 52 12.59 -1.67 13.26
C ASP A 52 12.09 -0.23 13.09
N TRP A 53 12.17 0.33 11.87
CA TRP A 53 11.63 1.65 11.55
C TRP A 53 10.16 1.81 11.95
N TRP A 54 9.37 0.73 11.87
CA TRP A 54 7.95 0.75 12.23
C TRP A 54 7.70 0.93 13.73
N VAL A 55 8.67 0.59 14.58
CA VAL A 55 8.59 0.87 16.02
C VAL A 55 8.56 2.38 16.26
N GLU A 56 9.52 3.09 15.68
CA GLU A 56 9.62 4.55 15.82
C GLU A 56 8.45 5.26 15.13
N TRP A 57 8.07 4.80 13.94
CA TRP A 57 6.93 5.36 13.23
C TRP A 57 5.63 5.19 14.03
N ALA A 58 5.35 4.02 14.60
CA ALA A 58 4.16 3.79 15.41
C ALA A 58 4.16 4.64 16.69
N ALA A 59 5.32 4.75 17.36
CA ALA A 59 5.46 5.57 18.55
C ALA A 59 5.18 7.06 18.26
N GLU A 60 5.72 7.59 17.16
CA GLU A 60 5.46 8.96 16.73
C GLU A 60 3.99 9.15 16.33
N HIS A 61 3.42 8.21 15.57
CA HIS A 61 2.03 8.23 15.16
C HIS A 61 1.09 8.37 16.37
N TYR A 62 1.23 7.50 17.37
CA TYR A 62 0.35 7.49 18.52
C TYR A 62 0.57 8.69 19.45
N ALA A 63 1.80 9.20 19.56
CA ALA A 63 2.10 10.43 20.28
C ALA A 63 1.41 11.64 19.63
N GLN A 64 1.46 11.75 18.30
CA GLN A 64 0.80 12.83 17.57
C GLN A 64 -0.73 12.74 17.59
N GLU A 65 -1.30 11.52 17.70
CA GLU A 65 -2.73 11.33 17.97
C GLU A 65 -3.14 11.65 19.42
N GLY A 66 -2.18 11.95 20.31
CA GLY A 66 -2.45 12.21 21.72
C GLY A 66 -2.89 10.97 22.50
N THR A 67 -2.60 9.77 21.97
CA THR A 67 -2.95 8.48 22.58
C THR A 67 -1.81 7.89 23.42
N LEU A 68 -0.62 8.51 23.41
CA LEU A 68 0.51 8.16 24.25
C LEU A 68 0.87 9.29 25.21
N LEU A 69 1.15 8.92 26.46
CA LEU A 69 1.74 9.81 27.46
C LEU A 69 3.28 9.85 27.38
N ASP A 70 3.91 8.72 27.03
CA ASP A 70 5.36 8.61 26.89
C ASP A 70 5.71 7.79 25.63
N ARG A 71 6.13 8.51 24.58
CA ARG A 71 6.57 7.94 23.30
C ARG A 71 7.73 6.96 23.48
N ASN A 72 8.71 7.30 24.32
CA ASN A 72 9.92 6.50 24.47
C ASN A 72 9.66 5.21 25.24
N ALA A 73 8.78 5.26 26.26
CA ALA A 73 8.35 4.06 26.96
C ALA A 73 7.64 3.09 26.01
N PHE A 74 6.70 3.58 25.20
CA PHE A 74 6.01 2.77 24.20
C PHE A 74 6.99 2.14 23.19
N ALA A 75 7.91 2.93 22.62
CA ALA A 75 8.87 2.43 21.65
C ALA A 75 9.79 1.34 22.23
N ARG A 76 10.20 1.47 23.51
CA ARG A 76 10.97 0.43 24.19
C ARG A 76 10.15 -0.85 24.37
N GLU A 77 8.94 -0.75 24.89
CA GLU A 77 8.09 -1.93 25.13
C GLU A 77 7.70 -2.63 23.83
N LEU A 78 7.35 -1.87 22.78
CA LEU A 78 7.08 -2.44 21.47
C LEU A 78 8.30 -3.16 20.92
N ARG A 79 9.51 -2.60 21.09
CA ARG A 79 10.76 -3.23 20.64
C ARG A 79 11.09 -4.50 21.40
N GLU A 80 10.80 -4.58 22.70
CA GLU A 80 10.95 -5.80 23.50
C GLU A 80 10.04 -6.95 22.99
N ARG A 81 8.87 -6.61 22.45
CA ARG A 81 7.90 -7.55 21.87
C ARG A 81 8.09 -7.77 20.36
N ALA A 82 8.94 -6.99 19.71
CA ALA A 82 9.04 -6.96 18.26
C ALA A 82 9.83 -8.17 17.74
N TRP A 83 9.25 -8.87 16.76
CA TRP A 83 9.97 -9.79 15.90
C TRP A 83 10.19 -9.12 14.54
N ILE A 84 11.43 -8.72 14.25
CA ILE A 84 11.75 -8.10 12.96
C ILE A 84 11.90 -9.20 11.92
N VAL A 85 10.83 -9.43 11.17
CA VAL A 85 10.67 -10.56 10.24
C VAL A 85 10.58 -10.13 8.78
N GLY A 86 10.90 -8.90 8.42
CA GLY A 86 10.73 -8.46 7.04
C GLY A 86 9.28 -8.58 6.58
N PHE A 87 9.05 -8.69 5.28
CA PHE A 87 7.68 -8.70 4.73
C PHE A 87 7.33 -10.07 4.16
N PRO A 88 6.65 -10.96 4.94
CA PRO A 88 6.39 -12.35 4.54
C PRO A 88 5.64 -12.50 3.22
N GLU A 89 4.83 -11.51 2.83
CA GLU A 89 4.11 -11.53 1.55
C GLU A 89 5.08 -11.56 0.35
N LEU A 90 6.28 -11.01 0.49
CA LEU A 90 7.29 -10.99 -0.57
C LEU A 90 7.93 -12.36 -0.83
N ASP A 91 7.78 -13.33 0.07
CA ASP A 91 8.23 -14.71 -0.16
C ASP A 91 7.50 -15.31 -1.38
N ALA A 92 6.29 -14.84 -1.69
CA ALA A 92 5.53 -15.22 -2.87
C ALA A 92 6.25 -14.89 -4.19
N MET A 93 7.18 -13.93 -4.19
CA MET A 93 7.98 -13.57 -5.36
C MET A 93 8.84 -14.73 -5.88
N SER A 94 9.22 -15.68 -5.02
CA SER A 94 9.96 -16.88 -5.43
C SER A 94 9.16 -17.77 -6.41
N ARG A 95 7.84 -17.58 -6.49
CA ARG A 95 6.93 -18.35 -7.34
C ARG A 95 6.49 -17.60 -8.60
N ILE A 96 7.00 -16.38 -8.81
CA ILE A 96 6.62 -15.57 -9.96
C ILE A 96 7.71 -15.70 -11.02
N ASP A 97 7.36 -16.30 -12.16
CA ASP A 97 8.14 -16.19 -13.39
C ASP A 97 7.54 -15.05 -14.25
N PRO A 98 8.26 -13.92 -14.43
CA PRO A 98 7.76 -12.80 -15.24
C PRO A 98 7.42 -13.18 -16.68
N SER A 99 8.13 -14.14 -17.28
CA SER A 99 7.89 -14.59 -18.65
C SER A 99 6.58 -15.36 -18.78
N GLU A 100 6.29 -16.23 -17.81
CA GLU A 100 5.01 -16.95 -17.73
C GLU A 100 3.85 -16.00 -17.46
N VAL A 101 4.03 -15.01 -16.57
CA VAL A 101 3.02 -13.99 -16.30
C VAL A 101 2.72 -13.17 -17.57
N ARG A 102 3.76 -12.72 -18.29
CA ARG A 102 3.60 -12.00 -19.56
C ARG A 102 2.83 -12.84 -20.58
N ALA A 103 3.21 -14.10 -20.77
CA ALA A 103 2.52 -15.01 -21.68
C ALA A 103 1.03 -15.19 -21.29
N ARG A 104 0.75 -15.44 -20.00
CA ARG A 104 -0.61 -15.63 -19.48
C ARG A 104 -1.49 -14.40 -19.65
N TRP A 105 -0.93 -13.20 -19.54
CA TRP A 105 -1.68 -11.95 -19.69
C TRP A 105 -1.73 -11.42 -21.12
N GLY A 106 -0.99 -12.04 -22.05
CA GLY A 106 -0.89 -11.61 -23.44
C GLY A 106 -0.03 -10.36 -23.63
N LEU A 107 0.95 -10.15 -22.76
CA LEU A 107 1.90 -9.04 -22.85
C LEU A 107 3.08 -9.45 -23.75
N PRO A 108 3.53 -8.61 -24.69
CA PRO A 108 4.73 -8.89 -25.48
C PRO A 108 5.96 -9.06 -24.59
N SER A 109 6.88 -9.97 -24.98
CA SER A 109 8.10 -10.26 -24.21
C SER A 109 9.09 -9.09 -24.19
N ASP A 110 9.07 -8.24 -25.23
CA ASP A 110 10.02 -7.17 -25.49
C ASP A 110 9.46 -5.77 -25.22
N ALA A 111 8.16 -5.65 -24.92
CA ALA A 111 7.54 -4.37 -24.63
C ALA A 111 7.73 -3.97 -23.17
N ALA A 112 8.07 -2.69 -22.96
CA ALA A 112 8.01 -2.11 -21.63
C ALA A 112 6.57 -2.13 -21.08
N VAL A 113 6.41 -2.28 -19.77
CA VAL A 113 5.11 -2.32 -19.10
C VAL A 113 5.08 -1.25 -18.00
N VAL A 114 4.09 -0.37 -18.07
CA VAL A 114 3.75 0.57 -17.01
C VAL A 114 2.50 0.07 -16.32
N THR A 115 2.63 -0.29 -15.04
CA THR A 115 1.47 -0.64 -14.22
C THR A 115 0.89 0.60 -13.58
N LEU A 116 -0.42 0.79 -13.75
CA LEU A 116 -1.21 1.79 -13.04
C LEU A 116 -2.07 1.11 -11.98
N LEU A 117 -1.89 1.53 -10.73
CA LEU A 117 -2.84 1.30 -9.65
C LEU A 117 -3.77 2.52 -9.59
N PRO A 118 -5.02 2.39 -10.05
CA PRO A 118 -5.89 3.55 -10.30
C PRO A 118 -6.23 4.28 -9.00
N PHE A 119 -6.60 5.55 -9.15
CA PHE A 119 -7.04 6.38 -8.04
C PHE A 119 -8.15 5.66 -7.25
N PRO A 120 -8.08 5.60 -5.91
CA PRO A 120 -9.02 4.85 -5.07
C PRO A 120 -10.40 5.53 -4.98
N GLN A 121 -11.15 5.48 -6.07
CA GLN A 121 -12.50 6.02 -6.17
C GLN A 121 -13.44 5.26 -5.22
N GLY A 122 -13.81 5.90 -4.11
CA GLY A 122 -14.84 5.39 -3.20
C GLY A 122 -14.36 4.87 -1.85
N VAL A 123 -13.07 5.00 -1.52
CA VAL A 123 -12.63 4.92 -0.12
C VAL A 123 -12.96 6.29 0.51
N GLY A 124 -13.91 6.31 1.45
CA GLY A 124 -14.43 7.56 2.03
C GLY A 124 -15.59 8.17 1.24
N LYS A 125 -16.73 7.47 1.15
CA LYS A 125 -17.99 7.88 0.48
C LYS A 125 -18.50 9.31 0.79
N ALA A 126 -17.90 9.98 1.78
CA ALA A 126 -18.22 11.32 2.25
C ALA A 126 -17.36 12.46 1.67
N SER A 127 -16.21 12.22 1.02
CA SER A 127 -15.33 13.32 0.61
C SER A 127 -15.73 13.94 -0.74
N PHE A 128 -15.86 15.26 -0.74
CA PHE A 128 -16.37 16.04 -1.87
C PHE A 128 -15.42 16.00 -3.07
N TRP A 129 -14.12 16.24 -2.86
CA TRP A 129 -13.16 16.37 -3.95
C TRP A 129 -12.93 15.07 -4.73
N PRO A 130 -12.66 13.89 -4.12
CA PRO A 130 -12.42 12.65 -4.87
C PRO A 130 -13.59 12.29 -5.80
N ARG A 131 -14.83 12.56 -5.36
CA ARG A 131 -16.04 12.14 -6.09
C ARG A 131 -16.59 13.20 -7.05
N ARG A 132 -16.59 14.46 -6.64
CA ARG A 132 -17.31 15.55 -7.35
C ARG A 132 -16.38 16.45 -8.15
N ILE A 133 -15.09 16.42 -7.84
CA ILE A 133 -14.08 17.24 -8.52
C ILE A 133 -13.14 16.32 -9.30
N PHE A 134 -12.21 15.64 -8.64
CA PHE A 134 -11.16 14.88 -9.33
C PHE A 134 -11.70 13.68 -10.11
N GLY A 135 -12.58 12.88 -9.51
CA GLY A 135 -13.21 11.74 -10.17
C GLY A 135 -14.36 12.06 -11.13
N GLU A 136 -14.79 13.33 -11.23
CA GLU A 136 -15.84 13.73 -12.19
C GLU A 136 -15.19 14.24 -13.49
N PRO A 137 -15.26 13.46 -14.59
CA PRO A 137 -14.56 13.82 -15.83
C PRO A 137 -15.18 15.01 -16.56
N ARG A 138 -16.43 15.40 -16.27
CA ARG A 138 -17.15 16.45 -16.99
C ARG A 138 -17.08 17.79 -16.25
N ARG A 139 -16.40 18.78 -16.86
CA ARG A 139 -16.24 20.14 -16.31
C ARG A 139 -17.56 20.81 -15.89
N TRP A 140 -18.62 20.67 -16.68
CA TRP A 140 -19.92 21.26 -16.34
C TRP A 140 -20.55 20.63 -15.09
N ARG A 141 -20.30 19.34 -14.82
CA ARG A 141 -20.77 18.69 -13.58
C ARG A 141 -19.97 19.15 -12.38
N GLN A 142 -18.66 19.34 -12.53
CA GLN A 142 -17.82 19.94 -11.49
C GLN A 142 -18.30 21.36 -11.14
N LEU A 143 -18.65 22.19 -12.14
CA LEU A 143 -19.26 23.51 -11.93
C LEU A 143 -20.56 23.42 -11.14
N VAL A 144 -21.47 22.53 -11.53
CA VAL A 144 -22.75 22.29 -10.82
C VAL A 144 -22.52 21.81 -9.38
N HIS A 145 -21.45 21.07 -9.12
CA HIS A 145 -21.12 20.63 -7.76
C HIS A 145 -20.53 21.75 -6.91
N THR A 146 -19.77 22.65 -7.53
CA THR A 146 -18.97 23.69 -6.87
C THR A 146 -19.79 24.93 -6.53
N LEU A 147 -20.54 25.48 -7.50
CA LEU A 147 -21.25 26.76 -7.34
C LEU A 147 -22.25 26.77 -6.18
N PRO A 148 -23.16 25.78 -6.02
CA PRO A 148 -24.16 25.82 -4.94
C PRO A 148 -23.58 25.61 -3.54
N ARG A 149 -22.34 25.12 -3.43
CA ARG A 149 -21.67 24.81 -2.16
C ARG A 149 -20.58 25.83 -1.80
N GLY A 150 -20.37 26.84 -2.63
CA GLY A 150 -19.34 27.86 -2.41
C GLY A 150 -17.91 27.31 -2.36
N ARG A 151 -17.64 26.13 -2.95
CA ARG A 151 -16.34 25.43 -2.87
C ARG A 151 -15.34 25.95 -3.92
N PHE A 152 -15.19 27.27 -4.01
CA PHE A 152 -14.41 27.95 -5.05
C PHE A 152 -12.91 27.63 -5.01
N GLU A 153 -12.39 27.06 -3.92
CA GLU A 153 -11.03 26.54 -3.86
C GLU A 153 -10.73 25.48 -4.93
N TYR A 154 -11.77 24.81 -5.47
CA TYR A 154 -11.62 23.85 -6.58
C TYR A 154 -11.74 24.46 -7.97
N TRP A 155 -11.81 25.78 -8.10
CA TRP A 155 -11.84 26.44 -9.40
C TRP A 155 -10.66 26.09 -10.33
N PRO A 156 -9.41 25.94 -9.85
CA PRO A 156 -8.30 25.49 -10.69
C PRO A 156 -8.56 24.14 -11.35
N TYR A 157 -9.16 23.19 -10.63
CA TYR A 157 -9.49 21.87 -11.17
C TYR A 157 -10.46 21.95 -12.36
N ILE A 158 -11.43 22.86 -12.28
CA ILE A 158 -12.42 23.07 -13.35
C ILE A 158 -11.77 23.77 -14.55
N ARG A 159 -11.04 24.87 -14.28
CA ARG A 159 -10.40 25.69 -15.32
C ARG A 159 -9.38 24.90 -16.12
N HIS A 160 -8.48 24.21 -15.43
CA HIS A 160 -7.40 23.45 -16.05
C HIS A 160 -7.84 22.03 -16.45
N GLY A 161 -8.94 21.53 -15.89
CA GLY A 161 -9.43 20.17 -16.14
C GLY A 161 -8.57 19.11 -15.47
N TRP A 162 -8.06 19.39 -14.27
CA TRP A 162 -7.33 18.43 -13.46
C TRP A 162 -8.31 17.36 -12.96
N THR A 163 -8.38 16.24 -13.68
CA THR A 163 -9.28 15.13 -13.36
C THR A 163 -8.52 13.83 -13.46
N ASP A 164 -8.98 12.80 -12.77
CA ASP A 164 -8.43 11.46 -12.87
C ASP A 164 -8.42 10.98 -14.33
N ALA A 165 -9.51 11.24 -15.07
CA ALA A 165 -9.58 10.93 -16.49
C ALA A 165 -8.51 11.65 -17.34
N ARG A 166 -8.08 12.86 -16.96
CA ARG A 166 -7.02 13.58 -17.67
C ARG A 166 -5.64 13.07 -17.27
N VAL A 167 -5.42 12.74 -15.99
CA VAL A 167 -4.20 12.08 -15.51
C VAL A 167 -4.01 10.75 -16.23
N VAL A 168 -5.04 9.90 -16.28
CA VAL A 168 -4.99 8.61 -16.95
C VAL A 168 -4.69 8.73 -18.45
N ARG A 169 -5.23 9.74 -19.13
CA ARG A 169 -4.85 10.03 -20.53
C ARG A 169 -3.41 10.50 -20.68
N ALA A 170 -2.89 11.26 -19.72
CA ALA A 170 -1.49 11.66 -19.71
C ALA A 170 -0.57 10.44 -19.51
N ILE A 171 -0.94 9.51 -18.62
CA ILE A 171 -0.25 8.22 -18.46
C ILE A 171 -0.27 7.41 -19.75
N ARG A 172 -1.42 7.32 -20.44
CA ARG A 172 -1.50 6.66 -21.76
C ARG A 172 -0.56 7.31 -22.76
N ALA A 173 -0.56 8.63 -22.87
CA ALA A 173 0.32 9.35 -23.79
C ALA A 173 1.81 9.13 -23.45
N PHE A 174 2.15 9.08 -22.16
CA PHE A 174 3.48 8.69 -21.70
C PHE A 174 3.85 7.27 -22.15
N CYS A 175 2.93 6.31 -22.01
CA CYS A 175 3.16 4.94 -22.47
C CYS A 175 3.36 4.88 -23.99
N ASP A 176 2.53 5.58 -24.78
CA ASP A 176 2.65 5.63 -26.25
C ASP A 176 4.01 6.18 -26.68
N ARG A 177 4.43 7.29 -26.08
CA ARG A 177 5.74 7.90 -26.36
C ARG A 177 6.91 6.98 -26.04
N ASN A 178 6.79 6.21 -24.96
CA ASN A 178 7.83 5.30 -24.51
C ASN A 178 7.67 3.86 -25.06
N SER A 179 6.76 3.66 -26.03
CA SER A 179 6.44 2.33 -26.60
C SER A 179 6.11 1.27 -25.54
N ALA A 180 5.45 1.68 -24.47
CA ALA A 180 5.09 0.85 -23.34
C ALA A 180 3.61 0.44 -23.36
N ARG A 181 3.31 -0.71 -22.73
CA ARG A 181 1.96 -1.19 -22.47
C ARG A 181 1.46 -0.64 -21.14
N LEU A 182 0.21 -0.18 -21.12
CA LEU A 182 -0.47 0.26 -19.91
C LEU A 182 -1.26 -0.92 -19.32
N LEU A 183 -0.74 -1.47 -18.22
CA LEU A 183 -1.40 -2.48 -17.40
C LEU A 183 -2.12 -1.78 -16.25
N VAL A 184 -3.42 -1.98 -16.10
CA VAL A 184 -4.19 -1.41 -14.98
C VAL A 184 -4.59 -2.51 -14.02
N LYS A 185 -4.16 -2.43 -12.76
CA LYS A 185 -4.52 -3.38 -11.71
C LYS A 185 -5.35 -2.68 -10.64
N SER A 186 -6.56 -3.17 -10.39
CA SER A 186 -7.40 -2.70 -9.29
C SER A 186 -7.78 -3.83 -8.34
N ARG A 187 -8.45 -3.50 -7.23
CA ARG A 187 -9.09 -4.48 -6.34
C ARG A 187 -10.53 -4.71 -6.79
N LEU A 188 -11.06 -5.92 -6.59
CA LEU A 188 -12.44 -6.24 -7.02
C LEU A 188 -13.49 -5.28 -6.41
N LYS A 189 -13.25 -4.80 -5.18
CA LYS A 189 -14.12 -3.85 -4.47
C LYS A 189 -14.07 -2.40 -5.01
N THR A 190 -13.12 -2.09 -5.89
CA THR A 190 -12.89 -0.75 -6.44
C THR A 190 -12.87 -0.86 -7.97
N PRO A 191 -14.02 -0.78 -8.65
CA PRO A 191 -14.09 -1.01 -10.08
C PRO A 191 -13.25 0.01 -10.86
N ILE A 192 -12.59 -0.45 -11.92
CA ILE A 192 -11.80 0.42 -12.79
C ILE A 192 -12.76 1.37 -13.54
N PRO A 193 -12.57 2.70 -13.52
CA PRO A 193 -13.44 3.62 -14.23
C PRO A 193 -13.48 3.34 -15.74
N PRO A 194 -14.63 3.51 -16.43
CA PRO A 194 -14.74 3.22 -17.86
C PRO A 194 -13.74 3.98 -18.75
N TYR A 195 -13.41 5.23 -18.39
CA TYR A 195 -12.40 5.99 -19.14
C TYR A 195 -10.98 5.46 -18.96
N THR A 196 -10.70 4.75 -17.87
CA THR A 196 -9.42 4.09 -17.62
C THR A 196 -9.35 2.78 -18.38
N GLN A 197 -10.43 1.98 -18.35
CA GLN A 197 -10.54 0.76 -19.15
C GLN A 197 -10.35 1.05 -20.65
N ALA A 198 -10.92 2.15 -21.13
CA ALA A 198 -10.87 2.53 -22.54
C ALA A 198 -9.47 2.85 -23.09
N VAL A 199 -8.47 3.10 -22.22
CA VAL A 199 -7.10 3.44 -22.64
C VAL A 199 -6.05 2.43 -22.20
N ALA A 200 -6.43 1.46 -21.37
CA ALA A 200 -5.55 0.39 -20.91
C ALA A 200 -5.34 -0.65 -22.02
N ASP A 201 -4.13 -1.21 -22.11
CA ASP A 201 -3.90 -2.41 -22.93
C ASP A 201 -4.47 -3.66 -22.23
N LYS A 202 -4.44 -3.66 -20.89
CA LYS A 202 -4.96 -4.76 -20.06
C LYS A 202 -5.47 -4.21 -18.74
N CYS A 203 -6.63 -4.72 -18.30
CA CYS A 203 -7.15 -4.49 -16.96
C CYS A 203 -7.19 -5.81 -16.19
N LEU A 204 -6.75 -5.79 -14.93
CA LEU A 204 -6.73 -6.92 -14.01
C LEU A 204 -7.37 -6.53 -12.68
N TYR A 205 -7.99 -7.51 -12.03
CA TYR A 205 -8.43 -7.41 -10.65
C TYR A 205 -7.56 -8.29 -9.75
N ASP A 206 -8.15 -8.97 -8.78
CA ASP A 206 -7.48 -9.93 -7.90
C ASP A 206 -7.73 -11.35 -8.46
N GLU A 207 -6.92 -11.73 -9.45
CA GLU A 207 -7.05 -13.00 -10.21
C GLU A 207 -6.52 -14.21 -9.41
N SER A 208 -5.61 -13.97 -8.46
CA SER A 208 -5.00 -14.98 -7.60
C SER A 208 -4.79 -14.45 -6.19
N HIS A 209 -4.91 -15.34 -5.20
CA HIS A 209 -4.61 -15.07 -3.80
C HIS A 209 -3.14 -15.28 -3.44
N TYR A 210 -2.44 -16.20 -4.12
CA TYR A 210 -1.03 -16.49 -3.88
C TYR A 210 -0.36 -17.12 -5.11
N PRO A 211 0.61 -16.45 -5.77
CA PRO A 211 1.06 -15.08 -5.48
C PRO A 211 -0.07 -14.05 -5.71
N PRO A 212 -0.12 -12.97 -4.92
CA PRO A 212 -1.04 -11.86 -5.16
C PRO A 212 -0.84 -11.25 -6.56
N THR A 213 -1.93 -10.98 -7.27
CA THR A 213 -1.88 -10.40 -8.63
C THR A 213 -1.11 -9.07 -8.69
N VAL A 214 -1.05 -8.32 -7.60
CA VAL A 214 -0.23 -7.09 -7.55
C VAL A 214 1.26 -7.38 -7.65
N LEU A 215 1.77 -8.44 -7.01
CA LEU A 215 3.19 -8.81 -7.11
C LEU A 215 3.51 -9.30 -8.53
N GLU A 216 2.60 -10.05 -9.15
CA GLU A 216 2.74 -10.45 -10.56
C GLU A 216 2.79 -9.23 -11.49
N ALA A 217 1.95 -8.21 -11.22
CA ALA A 217 1.92 -6.98 -12.00
C ALA A 217 3.24 -6.21 -11.88
N LEU A 218 3.77 -6.09 -10.67
CA LEU A 218 5.07 -5.45 -10.43
C LEU A 218 6.22 -6.22 -11.09
N ALA A 219 6.22 -7.56 -11.00
CA ALA A 219 7.29 -8.40 -11.53
C ALA A 219 7.48 -8.29 -13.04
N VAL A 220 6.43 -7.90 -13.77
CA VAL A 220 6.49 -7.66 -15.23
C VAL A 220 6.65 -6.18 -15.58
N SER A 221 6.62 -5.26 -14.61
CA SER A 221 6.61 -3.83 -14.84
C SER A 221 7.99 -3.18 -14.83
N ASP A 222 8.15 -2.20 -15.71
CA ASP A 222 9.28 -1.28 -15.76
C ASP A 222 9.04 -0.01 -14.94
N LEU A 223 7.78 0.32 -14.66
CA LEU A 223 7.36 1.42 -13.79
C LEU A 223 5.98 1.11 -13.18
N CYS A 224 5.83 1.36 -11.87
CA CYS A 224 4.54 1.36 -11.20
C CYS A 224 4.10 2.80 -10.90
N ILE A 225 2.96 3.22 -11.43
CA ILE A 225 2.32 4.50 -11.13
C ILE A 225 1.13 4.24 -10.21
N SER A 226 1.01 5.00 -9.12
CA SER A 226 -0.12 4.87 -8.19
C SER A 226 -0.49 6.18 -7.52
N PHE A 227 -1.45 6.12 -6.60
CA PHE A 227 -1.92 7.21 -5.78
C PHE A 227 -1.81 6.82 -4.30
N TYR A 228 -0.75 7.25 -3.62
CA TYR A 228 -0.47 6.94 -2.21
C TYR A 228 -0.75 5.48 -1.83
N SER A 229 -0.16 4.55 -2.60
CA SER A 229 -0.34 3.11 -2.37
C SER A 229 0.83 2.52 -1.60
N GLY A 230 0.53 1.74 -0.55
CA GLY A 230 1.54 0.95 0.18
C GLY A 230 2.41 0.08 -0.73
N THR A 231 1.90 -0.27 -1.92
CA THR A 231 2.57 -1.00 -3.02
C THR A 231 3.97 -0.46 -3.39
N VAL A 232 4.31 0.78 -3.00
CA VAL A 232 5.68 1.31 -3.16
C VAL A 232 6.74 0.45 -2.46
N LEU A 233 6.40 -0.18 -1.33
CA LEU A 233 7.30 -1.07 -0.60
C LEU A 233 7.55 -2.36 -1.38
N GLU A 234 6.48 -2.98 -1.91
CA GLU A 234 6.54 -4.15 -2.77
C GLU A 234 7.28 -3.83 -4.08
N ALA A 235 7.00 -2.68 -4.71
CA ALA A 235 7.68 -2.24 -5.93
C ALA A 235 9.19 -2.11 -5.70
N ALA A 236 9.61 -1.47 -4.60
CA ALA A 236 11.01 -1.40 -4.21
C ALA A 236 11.62 -2.81 -4.03
N ALA A 237 10.92 -3.73 -3.38
CA ALA A 237 11.39 -5.11 -3.20
C ALA A 237 11.51 -5.88 -4.52
N LEU A 238 10.64 -5.63 -5.49
CA LEU A 238 10.72 -6.19 -6.84
C LEU A 238 11.75 -5.49 -7.74
N GLY A 239 12.31 -4.36 -7.30
CA GLY A 239 13.21 -3.55 -8.12
C GLY A 239 12.48 -2.75 -9.20
N THR A 240 11.17 -2.58 -9.06
CA THR A 240 10.32 -1.80 -9.95
C THR A 240 10.26 -0.35 -9.46
N PRO A 241 10.71 0.64 -10.25
CA PRO A 241 10.50 2.05 -9.94
C PRO A 241 9.06 2.39 -9.61
N HIS A 242 8.86 3.30 -8.67
CA HIS A 242 7.54 3.74 -8.27
C HIS A 242 7.37 5.25 -8.41
N LEU A 243 6.26 5.65 -9.04
CA LEU A 243 5.81 7.02 -9.13
C LEU A 243 4.46 7.17 -8.42
N CYS A 244 4.42 8.00 -7.40
CA CYS A 244 3.21 8.39 -6.69
C CYS A 244 2.67 9.69 -7.27
N ILE A 245 1.44 9.65 -7.79
CA ILE A 245 0.70 10.87 -8.13
C ILE A 245 0.05 11.39 -6.85
N THR A 246 0.50 12.55 -6.41
CA THR A 246 0.12 13.12 -5.11
C THR A 246 -1.13 13.98 -5.22
N PHE A 247 -1.81 14.11 -4.08
CA PHE A 247 -2.93 15.00 -3.89
C PHE A 247 -2.96 15.48 -2.43
N GLU A 248 -3.61 16.63 -2.22
CA GLU A 248 -3.75 17.20 -0.88
C GLU A 248 -4.61 16.30 0.01
N ALA A 249 -4.07 15.97 1.19
CA ALA A 249 -4.74 15.12 2.17
C ALA A 249 -6.09 15.73 2.60
N GLU A 250 -6.15 17.05 2.79
CA GLU A 250 -7.37 17.79 3.14
C GLU A 250 -8.46 17.65 2.06
N ALA A 251 -8.06 17.68 0.79
CA ALA A 251 -9.01 17.52 -0.31
C ALA A 251 -9.55 16.08 -0.30
N TYR A 252 -8.68 15.08 -0.14
CA TYR A 252 -9.06 13.68 -0.18
C TYR A 252 -9.87 13.22 1.04
N CYS A 253 -9.45 13.58 2.25
CA CYS A 253 -10.04 13.16 3.51
C CYS A 253 -11.25 14.02 3.92
N GLY A 254 -11.34 15.26 3.42
CA GLY A 254 -12.38 16.21 3.81
C GLY A 254 -12.33 16.52 5.31
N GLU A 255 -13.47 16.40 5.99
CA GLU A 255 -13.60 16.76 7.41
C GLU A 255 -13.23 15.60 8.37
N ASN A 256 -12.83 14.43 7.84
CA ASN A 256 -12.43 13.30 8.68
C ASN A 256 -11.02 13.53 9.26
N ARG A 257 -10.97 14.06 10.49
CA ARG A 257 -9.72 14.41 11.18
C ARG A 257 -8.81 13.22 11.48
N GLU A 258 -9.39 12.07 11.86
CA GLU A 258 -8.63 10.84 12.13
C GLU A 258 -7.94 10.34 10.86
N LEU A 259 -8.69 10.26 9.76
CA LEU A 259 -8.13 9.89 8.45
C LEU A 259 -7.08 10.91 7.97
N LEU A 260 -7.33 12.20 8.18
CA LEU A 260 -6.41 13.28 7.78
C LEU A 260 -5.07 13.20 8.51
N GLY A 261 -5.08 12.98 9.83
CA GLY A 261 -3.87 12.87 10.63
C GLY A 261 -2.98 11.73 10.15
N TYR A 262 -3.56 10.55 9.97
CA TYR A 262 -2.86 9.39 9.42
C TYR A 262 -2.31 9.67 8.01
N PHE A 263 -3.15 10.22 7.12
CA PHE A 263 -2.76 10.45 5.74
C PHE A 263 -1.54 11.37 5.66
N LYS A 264 -1.53 12.48 6.40
CA LYS A 264 -0.39 13.40 6.45
C LYS A 264 0.90 12.78 6.99
N ARG A 265 0.82 11.79 7.89
CA ARG A 265 1.99 11.19 8.54
C ARG A 265 2.67 10.09 7.73
N PHE A 266 1.95 9.43 6.83
CA PHE A 266 2.51 8.32 6.04
C PHE A 266 2.37 8.53 4.54
N PHE A 267 1.22 9.00 4.09
CA PHE A 267 0.93 9.28 2.69
C PHE A 267 1.26 10.74 2.37
N ASN A 268 2.55 11.04 2.42
CA ASN A 268 3.11 12.34 2.07
C ASN A 268 4.27 12.18 1.08
N ASP A 269 4.71 13.31 0.54
CA ASP A 269 5.80 13.44 -0.41
C ASP A 269 7.06 14.09 0.22
N GLU A 270 7.22 13.94 1.52
CA GLU A 270 8.41 14.43 2.23
C GLU A 270 9.67 13.70 1.74
N GLU A 271 10.72 14.46 1.48
CA GLU A 271 12.01 13.94 1.03
C GLU A 271 12.59 12.93 2.03
N GLY A 272 13.00 11.76 1.54
CA GLY A 272 13.48 10.67 2.35
C GLY A 272 12.37 9.84 3.02
N GLY A 273 11.10 10.15 2.71
CA GLY A 273 9.92 9.39 3.07
C GLY A 273 9.72 8.13 2.22
N VAL A 274 8.60 7.43 2.47
CA VAL A 274 8.27 6.16 1.80
C VAL A 274 7.98 6.39 0.30
N PHE A 275 7.32 7.50 -0.05
CA PHE A 275 6.88 7.79 -1.41
C PHE A 275 7.85 8.68 -2.21
N GLN A 276 8.73 9.42 -1.54
CA GLN A 276 9.72 10.31 -2.13
C GLN A 276 11.11 9.94 -1.61
N SER A 277 11.75 8.96 -2.25
CA SER A 277 13.07 8.47 -1.87
C SER A 277 14.01 8.44 -3.07
N GLU A 278 15.04 9.27 -3.04
CA GLU A 278 16.00 9.44 -4.14
C GLU A 278 16.51 8.10 -4.67
N GLY A 279 16.32 7.88 -5.97
CA GLY A 279 16.75 6.67 -6.67
C GLY A 279 15.87 5.43 -6.43
N VAL A 280 14.72 5.54 -5.76
CA VAL A 280 13.79 4.41 -5.54
C VAL A 280 12.35 4.77 -5.89
N SER A 281 11.82 5.84 -5.31
CA SER A 281 10.45 6.28 -5.49
C SER A 281 10.40 7.79 -5.66
N SER A 282 9.42 8.26 -6.44
CA SER A 282 9.22 9.67 -6.70
C SER A 282 7.74 10.05 -6.61
N CYS A 283 7.50 11.30 -6.28
CA CYS A 283 6.19 11.92 -6.19
C CYS A 283 6.05 12.99 -7.26
N LEU A 284 4.82 13.15 -7.76
CA LEU A 284 4.50 14.15 -8.75
C LEU A 284 3.04 14.59 -8.59
N GLY A 285 2.79 15.89 -8.52
CA GLY A 285 1.44 16.42 -8.32
C GLY A 285 0.55 16.20 -9.54
N ILE A 286 -0.77 16.30 -9.36
CA ILE A 286 -1.74 16.16 -10.45
C ILE A 286 -1.47 17.12 -11.64
N PRO A 287 -1.22 18.42 -11.42
CA PRO A 287 -0.91 19.35 -12.51
C PRO A 287 0.32 18.92 -13.31
N GLU A 288 1.40 18.60 -12.61
CA GLU A 288 2.67 18.15 -13.16
C GLU A 288 2.46 16.84 -13.94
N ALA A 289 1.64 15.91 -13.44
CA ALA A 289 1.44 14.61 -14.10
C ALA A 289 0.77 14.80 -15.46
N ILE A 290 -0.09 15.81 -15.56
CA ILE A 290 -0.77 16.14 -16.80
C ILE A 290 0.17 16.86 -17.78
N SER A 291 1.11 17.68 -17.31
CA SER A 291 2.03 18.41 -18.18
C SER A 291 3.28 17.63 -18.58
N ASP A 292 3.92 16.98 -17.61
CA ASP A 292 5.31 16.54 -17.72
C ASP A 292 5.41 15.19 -18.43
N PHE A 293 4.40 14.33 -18.28
CA PHE A 293 4.32 13.04 -19.00
C PHE A 293 4.42 13.17 -20.52
N ALA A 294 4.14 14.33 -21.09
CA ALA A 294 4.35 14.59 -22.51
C ALA A 294 5.84 14.57 -22.93
N VAL A 295 6.75 14.85 -22.00
CA VAL A 295 8.20 14.99 -22.26
C VAL A 295 9.06 14.00 -21.48
N THR A 296 8.55 13.41 -20.39
CA THR A 296 9.27 12.44 -19.55
C THR A 296 9.54 11.12 -20.27
N LYS A 297 10.76 10.60 -20.13
CA LYS A 297 11.16 9.27 -20.60
C LYS A 297 10.99 8.24 -19.48
N LEU A 298 10.70 6.99 -19.84
CA LEU A 298 10.62 5.90 -18.89
C LEU A 298 11.93 5.72 -18.10
N SER A 299 13.07 5.94 -18.76
CA SER A 299 14.41 5.89 -18.14
C SER A 299 14.63 6.93 -17.04
N ASP A 300 13.85 8.01 -17.00
CA ASP A 300 14.01 9.08 -16.01
C ASP A 300 13.61 8.58 -14.60
N PHE A 301 12.91 7.44 -14.51
CA PHE A 301 12.51 6.79 -13.26
C PHE A 301 13.44 5.63 -12.88
N ALA A 302 14.59 5.44 -13.53
CA ALA A 302 15.46 4.30 -13.26
C ALA A 302 15.84 4.20 -11.76
N MET A 303 15.68 3.00 -11.20
CA MET A 303 16.01 2.72 -9.80
C MET A 303 17.50 2.48 -9.64
N SER A 304 18.11 3.10 -8.63
CA SER A 304 19.48 2.82 -8.22
C SER A 304 19.52 1.58 -7.32
N ALA A 305 20.36 0.61 -7.66
CA ALA A 305 20.51 -0.62 -6.87
C ALA A 305 20.94 -0.33 -5.42
N ASP A 306 21.88 0.61 -5.22
CA ASP A 306 22.35 0.98 -3.89
C ASP A 306 21.27 1.73 -3.10
N ALA A 307 20.52 2.62 -3.77
CA ALA A 307 19.42 3.34 -3.13
C ALA A 307 18.31 2.36 -2.73
N ARG A 308 17.97 1.42 -3.61
CA ARG A 308 17.03 0.32 -3.34
C ARG A 308 17.47 -0.46 -2.11
N LEU A 309 18.72 -0.91 -2.02
CA LEU A 309 19.20 -1.67 -0.85
C LEU A 309 19.09 -0.87 0.45
N ARG A 310 19.39 0.44 0.43
CA ARG A 310 19.18 1.31 1.61
C ARG A 310 17.71 1.42 1.97
N TYR A 311 16.84 1.58 0.99
CA TYR A 311 15.39 1.65 1.17
C TYR A 311 14.83 0.37 1.77
N ILE A 312 15.21 -0.80 1.23
CA ILE A 312 14.80 -2.12 1.75
C ILE A 312 15.26 -2.28 3.19
N ARG A 313 16.53 -1.98 3.51
CA ARG A 313 17.03 -2.07 4.90
C ARG A 313 16.24 -1.17 5.86
N LYS A 314 15.84 0.02 5.43
CA LYS A 314 15.08 0.98 6.24
C LYS A 314 13.65 0.49 6.49
N TYR A 315 12.91 0.11 5.46
CA TYR A 315 11.46 -0.10 5.56
C TYR A 315 11.02 -1.57 5.63
N LEU A 316 11.88 -2.50 5.21
CA LEU A 316 11.58 -3.94 5.10
C LEU A 316 12.65 -4.84 5.76
N SER A 317 13.73 -4.26 6.29
CA SER A 317 14.89 -4.90 6.93
C SER A 317 15.71 -5.90 6.11
N TYR A 318 15.08 -6.77 5.32
CA TYR A 318 15.72 -7.87 4.60
C TYR A 318 15.33 -7.88 3.12
N ASP A 319 16.27 -8.30 2.27
CA ASP A 319 16.10 -8.49 0.81
C ASP A 319 16.28 -9.97 0.42
N ASP A 320 15.90 -10.88 1.32
CA ASP A 320 16.21 -12.32 1.23
C ASP A 320 14.99 -13.20 0.92
N ARG A 321 13.76 -12.63 0.93
CA ARG A 321 12.49 -13.37 0.75
C ARG A 321 12.33 -14.54 1.74
N GLY A 322 12.87 -14.39 2.95
CA GLY A 322 12.75 -15.36 4.05
C GLY A 322 11.84 -14.87 5.18
N GLY A 323 10.87 -14.01 4.88
CA GLY A 323 10.05 -13.36 5.90
C GLY A 323 9.13 -14.32 6.63
N ALA A 324 8.48 -15.22 5.88
CA ALA A 324 7.59 -16.24 6.44
C ALA A 324 8.37 -17.28 7.24
N GLU A 325 9.55 -17.70 6.76
CA GLU A 325 10.42 -18.64 7.48
C GLU A 325 10.87 -18.04 8.82
N ARG A 326 11.39 -16.80 8.82
CA ARG A 326 11.79 -16.11 10.06
C ARG A 326 10.61 -15.95 11.03
N LEU A 327 9.40 -15.67 10.53
CA LEU A 327 8.19 -15.62 11.36
C LEU A 327 7.86 -16.98 11.99
N LEU A 328 7.87 -18.05 11.21
CA LEU A 328 7.59 -19.41 11.69
C LEU A 328 8.63 -19.85 12.73
N ASP A 329 9.90 -19.57 12.49
CA ASP A 329 11.00 -19.80 13.44
C ASP A 329 10.73 -19.16 14.80
N HIS A 330 10.24 -17.91 14.81
CA HIS A 330 9.89 -17.21 16.05
C HIS A 330 8.68 -17.86 16.75
N VAL A 331 7.65 -18.21 16.00
CA VAL A 331 6.45 -18.88 16.54
C VAL A 331 6.82 -20.25 17.14
N GLU A 332 7.60 -21.06 16.43
CA GLU A 332 8.03 -22.37 16.90
C GLU A 332 8.86 -22.29 18.17
N ARG A 333 9.79 -21.32 18.25
CA ARG A 333 10.58 -21.08 19.46
C ARG A 333 9.69 -20.65 20.64
N ALA A 334 8.71 -19.78 20.41
CA ALA A 334 7.80 -19.33 21.46
C ALA A 334 6.95 -20.49 22.02
N VAL A 335 6.40 -21.33 21.14
CA VAL A 335 5.61 -22.51 21.55
C VAL A 335 6.48 -23.58 22.23
N ALA A 336 7.72 -23.77 21.77
CA ALA A 336 8.65 -24.72 22.37
C ALA A 336 9.12 -24.32 23.77
N VAL A 337 9.13 -23.02 24.10
CA VAL A 337 9.43 -22.52 25.46
C VAL A 337 8.25 -22.77 26.40
N ASP A 338 7.01 -22.58 25.94
CA ASP A 338 5.80 -22.76 26.76
C ASP A 338 5.55 -24.24 27.12
N THR A 339 5.97 -25.18 26.26
CA THR A 339 5.87 -26.63 26.52
C THR A 339 6.92 -27.17 27.51
N ARG A 340 7.90 -26.37 27.94
CA ARG A 340 8.92 -26.74 28.94
C ARG A 340 8.58 -26.30 30.37
N LEU A 341 7.30 -26.16 30.72
CA LEU A 341 6.91 -26.05 32.12
C LEU A 341 7.29 -27.35 32.87
N PRO A 342 7.89 -27.25 34.07
CA PRO A 342 8.29 -28.43 34.82
C PRO A 342 7.05 -29.27 35.09
N SER A 343 7.10 -30.56 34.70
CA SER A 343 6.16 -31.56 35.17
C SER A 343 6.00 -31.37 36.68
N CYS A 344 4.79 -31.05 37.15
CA CYS A 344 4.47 -31.16 38.56
C CYS A 344 4.95 -32.54 39.00
N ARG A 345 6.03 -32.57 39.80
CA ARG A 345 6.44 -33.81 40.45
C ARG A 345 5.29 -34.22 41.38
N PRO A 346 4.95 -35.51 41.43
CA PRO A 346 3.83 -36.01 42.23
C PRO A 346 3.97 -35.68 43.71
#